data_AF-A0A938QJV7-F1
#
_entry.id   AF-A0A938QJV7-F1
#
_cell.length_a   1.000
_cell.length_b   1.000
_cell.length_c   1.000
_cell.angle_alpha   90.00
_cell.angle_beta   90.00
_cell.angle_gamma   90.00
#
_symmetry.space_group_name_H-M   'P 1'
#
loop_
_entity.id
_entity.type
_entity.pdbx_description
1 polymer ?
#
loop_
_entity_poly.entity_id
_entity_poly.type
_entity_poly.pdbx_seq_one_letter_code
_entity_poly.pdbx_strand_id
1 'polypeptide(L)'
;MRFTAEKLSPAITILVAVALFFCAGCSSRAATPETRYLPAGDLLDIVKDFQRLAKEDTYRFTIPKDVTGINIMKATLVRLEDYERKNPGRFTDIVQYNKALALERLREYDQAANLYRKVSDTEGRLGAEAAKNAELLDQFLRILDKPLPAVDPFKYIAGLDEKVAAWNQLIQKYPGTPYEYLARVEEERIDRAKVAFVEANRYRLKEGNQIVIVGYSQLITKHRQSKNIHRYLIDFGDFYAILAKEYAGQYDPEGLSFDFKVFDQFAKSALKYYSEVVQVDGVVEKIEAQGKIEAMRGLMEKIARLSR
;
A
#
# COMPACT_ATOMS: atom_id res chain seq x y z
N MET A 1 -24.61 3.87 84.05
CA MET A 1 -23.78 4.90 83.38
C MET A 1 -24.57 5.48 82.22
N ARG A 2 -24.99 6.74 82.34
CA ARG A 2 -25.58 7.52 81.25
C ARG A 2 -24.42 8.14 80.47
N PHE A 3 -24.38 7.97 79.15
CA PHE A 3 -23.68 8.89 78.25
C PHE A 3 -24.66 9.40 77.20
N THR A 4 -24.65 10.71 77.09
CA THR A 4 -25.59 11.60 76.41
C THR A 4 -25.29 11.69 74.92
N ALA A 5 -26.32 11.65 74.08
CA ALA A 5 -26.22 12.00 72.66
C ALA A 5 -26.00 13.52 72.53
N GLU A 6 -24.83 13.92 72.02
CA GLU A 6 -24.55 15.30 71.64
C GLU A 6 -25.42 15.69 70.44
N LYS A 7 -26.24 16.73 70.64
CA LYS A 7 -27.04 17.35 69.57
C LYS A 7 -26.10 18.09 68.62
N LEU A 8 -25.98 17.62 67.38
CA LEU A 8 -25.37 18.39 66.30
C LEU A 8 -26.14 19.72 66.12
N SER A 9 -25.40 20.82 66.12
CA SER A 9 -25.89 22.17 65.93
C SER A 9 -26.56 22.35 64.56
N PRO A 10 -27.73 23.03 64.47
CA PRO A 10 -28.43 23.26 63.21
C PRO A 10 -27.62 24.06 62.18
N ALA A 11 -26.56 24.75 62.60
CA ALA A 11 -25.67 25.49 61.72
C ALA A 11 -24.78 24.58 60.85
N ILE A 12 -24.42 23.38 61.35
CA ILE A 12 -23.57 22.42 60.61
C ILE A 12 -24.39 21.70 59.53
N THR A 13 -25.67 21.45 59.79
CA THR A 13 -26.60 20.83 58.85
C THR A 13 -26.88 21.73 57.64
N ILE A 14 -26.94 23.05 57.84
CA ILE A 14 -27.15 24.02 56.76
C ILE A 14 -25.91 24.13 55.87
N LEU A 15 -24.71 24.09 56.44
CA LEU A 15 -23.47 24.17 55.66
C LEU A 15 -23.25 22.95 54.76
N VAL A 16 -23.63 21.75 55.22
CA VAL A 16 -23.56 20.52 54.42
C VAL A 16 -24.63 20.50 53.32
N ALA A 17 -25.82 21.05 53.59
CA ALA A 17 -26.88 21.16 52.59
C ALA A 17 -26.53 22.16 51.46
N VAL A 18 -25.85 23.26 51.80
CA VAL A 18 -25.38 24.25 50.80
C VAL A 18 -24.20 23.69 49.98
N ALA A 19 -23.30 22.92 50.59
CA ALA A 19 -22.21 22.26 49.86
C ALA A 19 -22.69 21.20 48.86
N LEU A 20 -23.78 20.47 49.17
CA LEU A 20 -24.42 19.53 48.24
C LEU A 20 -25.11 20.24 47.07
N PHE A 21 -25.61 21.47 47.27
CA PHE A 21 -26.23 22.25 46.19
C PHE A 21 -25.23 22.86 45.21
N PHE A 22 -23.99 23.15 45.63
CA PHE A 22 -22.94 23.66 44.73
C PHE A 22 -22.21 22.58 43.95
N CYS A 23 -22.35 21.30 44.31
CA CYS A 23 -21.82 20.17 43.54
C CYS A 23 -22.73 19.70 42.39
N ALA A 24 -23.92 20.28 42.23
CA ALA A 24 -24.71 20.20 41.00
C ALA A 24 -24.11 21.12 39.93
N GLY A 25 -22.82 20.92 39.65
CA GLY A 25 -22.15 21.54 38.53
C GLY A 25 -22.94 21.25 37.27
N CYS A 26 -23.12 22.28 36.45
CA CYS A 26 -23.79 22.27 35.16
C CYS A 26 -23.15 21.22 34.23
N SER A 27 -23.52 19.95 34.40
CA SER A 27 -23.34 18.94 33.37
C SER A 27 -24.34 19.30 32.28
N SER A 28 -23.87 20.03 31.28
CA SER A 28 -24.55 20.08 29.99
C SER A 28 -24.59 18.65 29.47
N ARG A 29 -25.67 17.93 29.77
CA ARG A 29 -26.02 16.72 29.03
C ARG A 29 -26.07 17.16 27.59
N ALA A 30 -25.07 16.78 26.80
CA ALA A 30 -25.12 16.89 25.36
C ALA A 30 -26.47 16.29 24.95
N ALA A 31 -27.31 17.10 24.29
CA ALA A 31 -28.62 16.65 23.87
C ALA A 31 -28.43 15.36 23.07
N THR A 32 -29.05 14.26 23.51
CA THR A 32 -29.06 13.01 22.75
C THR A 32 -29.57 13.35 21.36
N PRO A 33 -28.81 13.08 20.28
CA PRO A 33 -29.22 13.42 18.93
C PRO A 33 -30.60 12.82 18.66
N GLU A 34 -31.50 13.59 18.05
CA GLU A 34 -32.83 13.08 17.73
C GLU A 34 -32.68 11.80 16.91
N THR A 35 -33.47 10.78 17.24
CA THR A 35 -33.40 9.44 16.63
C THR A 35 -33.50 9.47 15.09
N ARG A 36 -34.14 10.50 14.54
CA ARG A 36 -34.26 10.75 13.10
C ARG A 36 -32.91 11.03 12.41
N TYR A 37 -31.95 11.63 13.11
CA TYR A 37 -30.64 11.99 12.55
C TYR A 37 -29.55 10.96 12.82
N LEU A 38 -29.81 9.94 13.66
CA LEU A 38 -28.85 8.88 13.97
C LEU A 38 -28.26 8.23 12.70
N PRO A 39 -29.06 7.86 11.67
CA PRO A 39 -28.49 7.26 10.46
C PRO A 39 -27.54 8.21 9.71
N ALA A 40 -27.78 9.52 9.75
CA ALA A 40 -26.89 10.48 9.12
C ALA A 40 -25.59 10.67 9.92
N GLY A 41 -25.69 10.71 11.26
CA GLY A 41 -24.54 10.79 12.16
C GLY A 41 -23.60 9.58 12.02
N ASP A 42 -24.15 8.37 12.09
CA ASP A 42 -23.39 7.12 11.93
C ASP A 42 -22.65 7.06 10.58
N LEU A 43 -23.31 7.49 9.50
CA LEU A 43 -22.70 7.51 8.17
C LEU A 43 -21.57 8.54 8.07
N LEU A 44 -21.77 9.74 8.63
CA LEU A 44 -20.73 10.78 8.65
C LEU A 44 -19.50 10.34 9.42
N ASP A 45 -19.68 9.62 10.53
CA ASP A 45 -18.57 9.08 11.31
C ASP A 45 -17.74 8.05 10.54
N ILE A 46 -18.37 7.26 9.66
CA ILE A 46 -17.67 6.33 8.78
C ILE A 46 -16.94 7.06 7.65
N VAL A 47 -17.62 8.02 7.02
CA VAL A 47 -17.17 8.63 5.76
C VAL A 47 -16.09 9.70 5.97
N LYS A 48 -16.12 10.43 7.11
CA LYS A 48 -15.17 11.54 7.35
C LYS A 48 -13.70 11.11 7.36
N ASP A 49 -13.38 10.00 8.01
CA ASP A 49 -12.00 9.51 8.12
C ASP A 49 -11.53 8.96 6.78
N PHE A 50 -12.43 8.30 6.07
CA PHE A 50 -12.19 7.73 4.76
C PHE A 50 -11.93 8.81 3.69
N GLN A 51 -12.76 9.85 3.62
CA GLN A 51 -12.66 10.86 2.57
C GLN A 51 -11.34 11.61 2.57
N ARG A 52 -10.75 11.83 3.75
CA ARG A 52 -9.42 12.44 3.87
C ARG A 52 -8.34 11.58 3.22
N LEU A 53 -8.40 10.27 3.43
CA LEU A 53 -7.39 9.31 2.98
C LEU A 53 -7.65 8.79 1.57
N ALA A 54 -8.89 8.87 1.08
CA ALA A 54 -9.29 8.39 -0.23
C ALA A 54 -8.66 9.16 -1.40
N LYS A 55 -8.02 10.31 -1.13
CA LYS A 55 -7.32 11.13 -2.14
C LYS A 55 -5.79 11.09 -2.00
N GLU A 56 -5.27 10.29 -1.07
CA GLU A 56 -3.82 10.19 -0.86
C GLU A 56 -3.12 9.57 -2.07
N ASP A 57 -1.85 9.94 -2.22
CA ASP A 57 -0.97 9.40 -3.25
C ASP A 57 -0.63 7.94 -2.93
N THR A 58 -1.44 7.03 -3.46
CA THR A 58 -1.29 5.58 -3.28
C THR A 58 -0.05 5.02 -3.98
N TYR A 59 0.65 5.80 -4.81
CA TYR A 59 1.89 5.38 -5.45
C TYR A 59 3.08 5.61 -4.52
N ARG A 60 3.13 6.78 -3.88
CA ARG A 60 4.22 7.14 -2.96
C ARG A 60 4.02 6.61 -1.54
N PHE A 61 2.78 6.46 -1.10
CA PHE A 61 2.46 6.09 0.27
C PHE A 61 1.69 4.76 0.33
N THR A 62 1.99 3.97 1.36
CA THR A 62 1.23 2.77 1.68
C THR A 62 -0.16 3.15 2.15
N ILE A 63 -1.16 2.31 1.84
CA ILE A 63 -2.52 2.55 2.33
C ILE A 63 -2.50 2.61 3.87
N PRO A 64 -3.04 3.66 4.48
CA PRO A 64 -3.06 3.82 5.92
C PRO A 64 -3.72 2.63 6.62
N LYS A 65 -3.20 2.32 7.80
CA LYS A 65 -3.76 1.33 8.71
C LYS A 65 -4.43 2.05 9.88
N ASP A 66 -5.51 1.48 10.39
CA ASP A 66 -6.15 1.94 11.61
C ASP A 66 -5.33 1.53 12.86
N VAL A 67 -5.84 1.87 14.05
CA VAL A 67 -5.20 1.56 15.34
C VAL A 67 -5.03 0.05 15.58
N THR A 68 -5.76 -0.79 14.87
CA THR A 68 -5.66 -2.26 14.95
C THR A 68 -4.70 -2.84 13.91
N GLY A 69 -4.13 -1.99 13.05
CA GLY A 69 -3.27 -2.41 11.94
C GLY A 69 -4.04 -2.83 10.68
N ILE A 70 -5.37 -2.66 10.65
CA ILE A 70 -6.22 -3.03 9.51
C ILE A 70 -6.18 -1.91 8.47
N ASN A 71 -6.11 -2.28 7.19
CA ASN A 71 -6.19 -1.34 6.07
C ASN A 71 -7.49 -0.53 6.14
N ILE A 72 -7.40 0.79 6.16
CA ILE A 72 -8.55 1.66 6.40
C ILE A 72 -9.64 1.53 5.32
N MET A 73 -9.26 1.27 4.06
CA MET A 73 -10.22 1.08 2.96
C MET A 73 -11.05 -0.19 3.19
N LYS A 74 -10.42 -1.28 3.67
CA LYS A 74 -11.12 -2.51 4.03
C LYS A 74 -12.03 -2.30 5.23
N ALA A 75 -11.55 -1.61 6.26
CA ALA A 75 -12.35 -1.27 7.43
C ALA A 75 -13.59 -0.45 7.04
N THR A 76 -13.44 0.52 6.13
CA THR A 76 -14.55 1.31 5.61
C THR A 76 -15.60 0.46 4.90
N LEU A 77 -15.20 -0.50 4.06
CA LEU A 77 -16.15 -1.40 3.38
C LEU A 77 -17.02 -2.16 4.39
N VAL A 78 -16.39 -2.77 5.40
CA VAL A 78 -17.10 -3.50 6.46
C VAL A 78 -18.05 -2.58 7.23
N ARG A 79 -17.59 -1.37 7.61
CA ARG A 79 -18.43 -0.39 8.32
C ARG A 79 -19.63 0.06 7.49
N LEU A 80 -19.46 0.26 6.17
CA LEU A 80 -20.55 0.62 5.27
C LEU A 80 -21.53 -0.53 5.04
N GLU A 81 -21.08 -1.78 5.01
CA GLU A 81 -21.94 -2.96 4.98
C GLU A 81 -22.77 -3.11 6.27
N ASP A 82 -22.14 -2.92 7.42
CA ASP A 82 -22.83 -2.93 8.72
C ASP A 82 -23.84 -1.78 8.83
N TYR A 83 -23.50 -0.60 8.28
CA TYR A 83 -24.39 0.54 8.20
C TYR A 83 -25.65 0.23 7.38
N GLU A 84 -25.49 -0.31 6.17
CA GLU A 84 -26.63 -0.69 5.31
C GLU A 84 -27.52 -1.74 5.96
N ARG A 85 -26.93 -2.72 6.68
CA ARG A 85 -27.69 -3.73 7.40
C ARG A 85 -28.56 -3.12 8.50
N LYS A 86 -28.06 -2.10 9.20
CA LYS A 86 -28.79 -1.38 10.26
C LYS A 86 -29.78 -0.36 9.71
N ASN A 87 -29.50 0.23 8.55
CA ASN A 87 -30.28 1.30 7.95
C ASN A 87 -30.65 1.00 6.48
N PRO A 88 -31.49 -0.01 6.19
CA PRO A 88 -31.77 -0.43 4.81
C PRO A 88 -32.35 0.70 3.95
N GLY A 89 -31.79 0.88 2.75
CA GLY A 89 -32.26 1.85 1.75
C GLY A 89 -32.03 3.33 2.10
N ARG A 90 -31.31 3.63 3.19
CA ARG A 90 -30.96 5.00 3.57
C ARG A 90 -29.62 5.40 2.94
N PHE A 91 -29.60 6.57 2.29
CA PHE A 91 -28.40 7.17 1.68
C PHE A 91 -27.64 6.21 0.74
N THR A 92 -28.39 5.41 -0.01
CA THR A 92 -27.85 4.35 -0.87
C THR A 92 -26.83 4.87 -1.86
N ASP A 93 -27.05 6.06 -2.43
CA ASP A 93 -26.13 6.75 -3.34
C ASP A 93 -24.79 7.05 -2.67
N ILE A 94 -24.80 7.64 -1.46
CA ILE A 94 -23.61 7.96 -0.68
C ILE A 94 -22.87 6.68 -0.28
N VAL A 95 -23.59 5.66 0.19
CA VAL A 95 -22.97 4.40 0.61
C VAL A 95 -22.30 3.71 -0.57
N GLN A 96 -23.01 3.53 -1.68
CA GLN A 96 -22.47 2.88 -2.87
C GLN A 96 -21.28 3.65 -3.46
N TYR A 97 -21.34 4.98 -3.49
CA TYR A 97 -20.24 5.81 -3.97
C TYR A 97 -18.97 5.64 -3.11
N ASN A 98 -19.11 5.64 -1.78
CA ASN A 98 -17.97 5.47 -0.89
C ASN A 98 -17.43 4.03 -0.93
N LYS A 99 -18.29 3.02 -1.11
CA LYS A 99 -17.84 1.64 -1.38
C LYS A 99 -17.04 1.55 -2.67
N ALA A 100 -17.53 2.16 -3.75
CA ALA A 100 -16.82 2.22 -5.03
C ALA A 100 -15.43 2.86 -4.87
N LEU A 101 -15.36 4.00 -4.17
CA LEU A 101 -14.10 4.70 -3.93
C LEU A 101 -13.11 3.86 -3.10
N ALA A 102 -13.59 3.11 -2.10
CA ALA A 102 -12.74 2.24 -1.30
C ALA A 102 -12.23 1.04 -2.12
N LEU A 103 -13.09 0.44 -2.95
CA LEU A 103 -12.72 -0.64 -3.87
C LEU A 103 -11.72 -0.17 -4.93
N GLU A 104 -11.87 1.04 -5.44
CA GLU A 104 -10.92 1.65 -6.37
C GLU A 104 -9.52 1.75 -5.74
N ARG A 105 -9.42 2.19 -4.48
CA ARG A 105 -8.13 2.26 -3.75
C ARG A 105 -7.55 0.88 -3.44
N LEU A 106 -8.40 -0.14 -3.37
CA LEU A 106 -8.01 -1.54 -3.27
C LEU A 106 -7.76 -2.19 -4.65
N ARG A 107 -7.96 -1.43 -5.73
CA ARG A 107 -7.79 -1.83 -7.14
C ARG A 107 -8.75 -2.92 -7.61
N GLU A 108 -9.90 -3.02 -6.95
CA GLU A 108 -11.03 -3.86 -7.39
C GLU A 108 -11.86 -3.06 -8.40
N TYR A 109 -11.25 -2.73 -9.54
CA TYR A 109 -11.78 -1.74 -10.49
C TYR A 109 -13.11 -2.14 -11.11
N ASP A 110 -13.33 -3.43 -11.40
CA ASP A 110 -14.59 -3.92 -11.96
C ASP A 110 -15.75 -3.71 -10.97
N GLN A 111 -15.57 -4.13 -9.71
CA GLN A 111 -16.56 -3.92 -8.66
C GLN A 111 -16.81 -2.43 -8.39
N ALA A 112 -15.76 -1.62 -8.37
CA ALA A 112 -15.87 -0.17 -8.22
C ALA A 112 -16.65 0.47 -9.36
N ALA A 113 -16.33 0.13 -10.61
CA ALA A 113 -17.04 0.62 -11.80
C ALA A 113 -18.52 0.25 -11.77
N ASN A 114 -18.84 -1.00 -11.41
CA ASN A 114 -20.23 -1.46 -11.27
C ASN A 114 -21.01 -0.68 -10.22
N LEU A 115 -20.40 -0.34 -9.08
CA LEU A 115 -21.03 0.51 -8.07
C LEU A 115 -21.17 1.96 -8.55
N TYR A 116 -20.16 2.52 -9.21
CA TYR A 116 -20.25 3.86 -9.78
C TYR A 116 -21.37 3.99 -10.81
N ARG A 117 -21.57 2.98 -11.67
CA ARG A 117 -22.71 2.96 -12.62
C ARG A 117 -24.06 2.95 -11.90
N LYS A 118 -24.21 2.13 -10.85
CA LYS A 118 -25.44 2.14 -10.04
C LYS A 118 -25.71 3.51 -9.43
N VAL A 119 -24.68 4.22 -8.98
CA VAL A 119 -24.81 5.58 -8.45
C VAL A 119 -25.12 6.58 -9.56
N SER A 120 -24.55 6.42 -10.76
CA SER A 120 -24.84 7.31 -11.90
C SER A 120 -26.29 7.24 -12.37
N ASP A 121 -26.94 6.09 -12.20
CA ASP A 121 -28.34 5.89 -12.54
C ASP A 121 -29.31 6.53 -11.51
N THR A 122 -28.79 7.05 -10.40
CA THR A 122 -29.59 7.77 -9.41
C THR A 122 -29.67 9.27 -9.74
N GLU A 123 -30.79 9.91 -9.41
CA GLU A 123 -30.96 11.38 -9.51
C GLU A 123 -30.16 12.16 -8.43
N GLY A 124 -29.25 11.48 -7.72
CA GLY A 124 -28.47 12.03 -6.61
C GLY A 124 -27.34 12.97 -7.08
N ARG A 125 -26.86 13.81 -6.15
CA ARG A 125 -25.78 14.79 -6.43
C ARG A 125 -24.46 14.15 -6.85
N LEU A 126 -24.27 12.86 -6.55
CA LEU A 126 -23.06 12.10 -6.87
C LEU A 126 -23.12 11.44 -8.25
N GLY A 127 -24.28 11.42 -8.92
CA GLY A 127 -24.47 10.64 -10.15
C GLY A 127 -23.52 11.06 -11.29
N ALA A 128 -23.36 12.37 -11.52
CA ALA A 128 -22.48 12.88 -12.57
C ALA A 128 -20.99 12.58 -12.30
N GLU A 129 -20.56 12.64 -11.04
CA GLU A 129 -19.18 12.30 -10.68
C GLU A 129 -18.94 10.79 -10.76
N ALA A 130 -19.91 9.98 -10.32
CA ALA A 130 -19.87 8.54 -10.44
C ALA A 130 -19.80 8.09 -11.91
N ALA A 131 -20.56 8.72 -12.81
CA ALA A 131 -20.50 8.44 -14.24
C ALA A 131 -19.09 8.65 -14.82
N LYS A 132 -18.44 9.77 -14.47
CA LYS A 132 -17.06 10.06 -14.86
C LYS A 132 -16.08 9.02 -14.31
N ASN A 133 -16.22 8.67 -13.03
CA ASN A 133 -15.35 7.68 -12.39
C ASN A 133 -15.52 6.30 -13.04
N ALA A 134 -16.75 5.89 -13.36
CA ALA A 134 -17.00 4.64 -14.09
C ALA A 134 -16.31 4.62 -15.46
N GLU A 135 -16.43 5.70 -16.25
CA GLU A 135 -15.77 5.81 -17.57
C GLU A 135 -14.23 5.77 -17.47
N LEU A 136 -13.67 6.34 -16.39
CA LEU A 136 -12.25 6.26 -16.09
C LEU A 136 -11.81 4.83 -15.77
N LEU A 137 -12.57 4.13 -14.93
CA LEU A 137 -12.27 2.74 -14.59
C LEU A 137 -12.46 1.80 -15.78
N ASP A 138 -13.35 2.12 -16.72
CA ASP A 138 -13.46 1.37 -17.97
C ASP A 138 -12.20 1.49 -18.85
N GLN A 139 -11.52 2.63 -18.83
CA GLN A 139 -10.21 2.76 -19.47
C GLN A 139 -9.16 1.88 -18.78
N PHE A 140 -9.17 1.81 -17.45
CA PHE A 140 -8.26 0.94 -16.68
C PHE A 140 -8.50 -0.53 -17.02
N LEU A 141 -9.75 -0.99 -16.97
CA LEU A 141 -10.14 -2.36 -17.26
C LEU A 141 -9.75 -2.78 -18.69
N ARG A 142 -9.94 -1.90 -19.69
CA ARG A 142 -9.49 -2.18 -21.07
C ARG A 142 -7.99 -2.47 -21.17
N ILE A 143 -7.15 -1.78 -20.39
CA ILE A 143 -5.70 -2.04 -20.38
C ILE A 143 -5.38 -3.32 -19.62
N LEU A 144 -6.04 -3.55 -18.48
CA LEU A 144 -5.85 -4.74 -17.66
C LEU A 144 -6.24 -6.02 -18.41
N ASP A 145 -7.41 -6.02 -19.04
CA ASP A 145 -8.01 -7.16 -19.72
C ASP A 145 -7.42 -7.46 -21.09
N LYS A 146 -6.61 -6.53 -21.64
CA LYS A 146 -5.90 -6.78 -22.90
C LYS A 146 -5.07 -8.06 -22.79
N PRO A 147 -5.35 -9.10 -23.60
CA PRO A 147 -4.68 -10.39 -23.48
C PRO A 147 -3.21 -10.25 -23.87
N LEU A 148 -2.34 -10.98 -23.16
CA LEU A 148 -0.92 -11.04 -23.47
C LEU A 148 -0.62 -12.32 -24.24
N PRO A 149 0.15 -12.25 -25.34
CA PRO A 149 0.59 -13.46 -26.05
C PRO A 149 1.44 -14.35 -25.13
N ALA A 150 0.99 -15.57 -24.83
CA ALA A 150 1.66 -16.44 -23.86
C ALA A 150 2.67 -17.43 -24.47
N VAL A 151 2.63 -17.63 -25.79
CA VAL A 151 3.43 -18.67 -26.47
C VAL A 151 4.85 -18.19 -26.81
N ASP A 152 4.97 -16.94 -27.24
CA ASP A 152 6.23 -16.36 -27.70
C ASP A 152 6.74 -15.34 -26.66
N PRO A 153 7.89 -15.58 -26.01
CA PRO A 153 8.49 -14.67 -25.04
C PRO A 153 8.68 -13.24 -25.53
N PHE A 154 9.02 -13.04 -26.80
CA PHE A 154 9.24 -11.70 -27.34
C PHE A 154 7.92 -10.98 -27.58
N LYS A 155 6.89 -11.70 -28.05
CA LYS A 155 5.53 -11.14 -28.17
C LYS A 155 4.91 -10.86 -26.81
N TYR A 156 5.22 -11.67 -25.80
CA TYR A 156 4.81 -11.41 -24.42
C TYR A 156 5.40 -10.09 -23.91
N ILE A 157 6.71 -9.88 -24.06
CA ILE A 157 7.39 -8.62 -23.67
C ILE A 157 6.82 -7.43 -24.44
N ALA A 158 6.65 -7.55 -25.76
CA ALA A 158 6.04 -6.49 -26.57
C ALA A 158 4.61 -6.15 -26.12
N GLY A 159 3.82 -7.16 -25.75
CA GLY A 159 2.49 -6.94 -25.18
C GLY A 159 2.53 -6.20 -23.84
N LEU A 160 3.52 -6.47 -23.00
CA LEU A 160 3.75 -5.72 -21.76
C LEU A 160 4.17 -4.27 -22.06
N ASP A 161 5.03 -4.03 -23.05
CA ASP A 161 5.42 -2.69 -23.49
C ASP A 161 4.21 -1.86 -23.97
N GLU A 162 3.31 -2.48 -24.74
CA GLU A 162 2.08 -1.84 -25.17
C GLU A 162 1.18 -1.47 -23.97
N LYS A 163 1.10 -2.32 -22.94
CA LYS A 163 0.37 -1.99 -21.71
C LYS A 163 1.03 -0.83 -20.96
N VAL A 164 2.35 -0.82 -20.83
CA VAL A 164 3.09 0.31 -20.20
C VAL A 164 2.84 1.60 -20.97
N ALA A 165 2.84 1.57 -22.30
CA ALA A 165 2.54 2.73 -23.12
C ALA A 165 1.10 3.23 -22.89
N ALA A 166 0.12 2.33 -22.80
CA ALA A 166 -1.26 2.69 -22.50
C ALA A 166 -1.43 3.31 -21.11
N TRP A 167 -0.75 2.77 -20.09
CA TRP A 167 -0.74 3.38 -18.75
C TRP A 167 -0.10 4.76 -18.74
N ASN A 168 1.02 4.95 -19.47
CA ASN A 168 1.65 6.26 -19.62
C ASN A 168 0.72 7.31 -20.21
N GLN A 169 -0.12 6.94 -21.18
CA GLN A 169 -1.12 7.85 -21.74
C GLN A 169 -2.12 8.30 -20.66
N LEU A 170 -2.58 7.40 -19.79
CA LEU A 170 -3.47 7.75 -18.67
C LEU A 170 -2.77 8.62 -17.62
N ILE A 171 -1.52 8.31 -17.28
CA ILE A 171 -0.69 9.11 -16.35
C ILE A 171 -0.57 10.55 -16.87
N GLN A 172 -0.29 10.73 -18.16
CA GLN A 172 -0.17 12.06 -18.78
C GLN A 172 -1.51 12.79 -18.87
N LYS A 173 -2.62 12.06 -19.02
CA LYS A 173 -3.97 12.62 -19.14
C LYS A 173 -4.53 13.13 -17.81
N TYR A 174 -4.12 12.54 -16.68
CA TYR A 174 -4.70 12.81 -15.36
C TYR A 174 -3.71 13.31 -14.30
N PRO A 175 -2.81 14.27 -14.60
CA PRO A 175 -1.74 14.66 -13.70
C PRO A 175 -2.26 15.28 -12.39
N GLY A 176 -1.62 14.95 -11.27
CA GLY A 176 -1.95 15.39 -9.93
C GLY A 176 -3.23 14.80 -9.34
N THR A 177 -3.91 13.90 -10.06
CA THR A 177 -5.17 13.29 -9.60
C THR A 177 -4.94 11.92 -8.97
N PRO A 178 -5.89 11.41 -8.17
CA PRO A 178 -5.83 10.04 -7.65
C PRO A 178 -5.72 8.96 -8.74
N TYR A 179 -6.16 9.25 -9.96
CA TYR A 179 -6.07 8.34 -11.11
C TYR A 179 -4.66 8.26 -11.69
N GLU A 180 -3.87 9.34 -11.64
CA GLU A 180 -2.43 9.25 -11.97
C GLU A 180 -1.75 8.25 -11.04
N TYR A 181 -2.00 8.34 -9.73
CA TYR A 181 -1.33 7.51 -8.74
C TYR A 181 -1.69 6.03 -8.91
N LEU A 182 -2.97 5.72 -9.18
CA LEU A 182 -3.39 4.36 -9.49
C LEU A 182 -2.78 3.84 -10.81
N ALA A 183 -2.77 4.67 -11.86
CA ALA A 183 -2.17 4.29 -13.14
C ALA A 183 -0.66 4.01 -13.00
N ARG A 184 0.06 4.82 -12.21
CA ARG A 184 1.48 4.58 -11.89
C ARG A 184 1.70 3.27 -11.13
N VAL A 185 0.81 2.92 -10.20
CA VAL A 185 0.87 1.64 -9.48
C VAL A 185 0.70 0.46 -10.45
N GLU A 186 -0.26 0.55 -11.38
CA GLU A 186 -0.46 -0.51 -12.37
C GLU A 186 0.67 -0.59 -13.40
N GLU A 187 1.19 0.56 -13.86
CA GLU A 187 2.38 0.63 -14.70
C GLU A 187 3.59 -0.06 -14.04
N GLU A 188 3.89 0.30 -12.81
CA GLU A 188 5.00 -0.25 -12.02
C GLU A 188 4.90 -1.78 -11.88
N ARG A 189 3.69 -2.32 -11.72
CA ARG A 189 3.48 -3.78 -11.67
C ARG A 189 3.86 -4.45 -12.98
N ILE A 190 3.53 -3.83 -14.11
CA ILE A 190 3.88 -4.36 -15.43
C ILE A 190 5.39 -4.29 -15.64
N ASP A 191 6.04 -3.18 -15.28
CA ASP A 191 7.49 -3.07 -15.37
C ASP A 191 8.21 -4.09 -14.46
N ARG A 192 7.72 -4.30 -13.23
CA ARG A 192 8.25 -5.34 -12.35
C ARG A 192 8.07 -6.74 -12.95
N ALA A 193 6.90 -7.02 -13.55
CA ALA A 193 6.62 -8.29 -14.20
C ALA A 193 7.54 -8.54 -15.41
N LYS A 194 7.88 -7.51 -16.18
CA LYS A 194 8.86 -7.60 -17.26
C LYS A 194 10.24 -8.01 -16.74
N VAL A 195 10.73 -7.35 -15.68
CA VAL A 195 12.03 -7.69 -15.09
C VAL A 195 12.03 -9.14 -14.57
N ALA A 196 10.97 -9.54 -13.85
CA ALA A 196 10.83 -10.90 -13.35
C ALA A 196 10.79 -11.95 -14.47
N PHE A 197 10.11 -11.64 -15.58
CA PHE A 197 10.06 -12.53 -16.74
C PHE A 197 11.43 -12.72 -17.38
N VAL A 198 12.19 -11.64 -17.57
CA VAL A 198 13.55 -11.71 -18.11
C VAL A 198 14.46 -12.48 -17.15
N GLU A 199 14.37 -12.23 -15.84
CA GLU A 199 15.17 -12.91 -14.82
C GLU A 199 14.93 -14.42 -14.81
N ALA A 200 13.67 -14.85 -14.90
CA ALA A 200 13.28 -16.25 -14.96
C ALA A 200 13.76 -16.95 -16.24
N ASN A 201 13.95 -16.20 -17.34
CA ASN A 201 14.36 -16.74 -18.64
C ASN A 201 15.81 -16.42 -19.02
N ARG A 202 16.59 -15.78 -18.14
CA ARG A 202 17.90 -15.21 -18.46
C ARG A 202 18.88 -16.21 -19.08
N TYR A 203 18.81 -17.48 -18.71
CA TYR A 203 19.66 -18.56 -19.25
C TYR A 203 19.39 -18.91 -20.71
N ARG A 204 18.22 -18.54 -21.22
CA ARG A 204 17.80 -18.78 -22.62
C ARG A 204 18.01 -17.55 -23.49
N LEU A 205 18.38 -16.42 -22.89
CA LEU A 205 18.57 -15.14 -23.57
C LEU A 205 20.06 -14.88 -23.77
N LYS A 206 20.41 -14.37 -24.95
CA LYS A 206 21.75 -13.85 -25.16
C LYS A 206 21.98 -12.70 -24.19
N GLU A 207 23.09 -12.73 -23.44
CA GLU A 207 23.43 -11.72 -22.44
C GLU A 207 22.35 -11.54 -21.36
N GLY A 208 21.58 -12.60 -21.03
CA GLY A 208 20.44 -12.51 -20.13
C GLY A 208 20.74 -11.85 -18.78
N ASN A 209 21.89 -12.12 -18.17
CA ASN A 209 22.31 -11.47 -16.91
C ASN A 209 22.40 -9.94 -17.06
N GLN A 210 22.95 -9.46 -18.19
CA GLN A 210 23.06 -8.03 -18.46
C GLN A 210 21.69 -7.40 -18.70
N ILE A 211 20.79 -8.09 -19.38
CA ILE A 211 19.42 -7.61 -19.60
C ILE A 211 18.68 -7.47 -18.26
N VAL A 212 18.83 -8.41 -17.33
CA VAL A 212 18.24 -8.32 -15.99
C VAL A 212 18.81 -7.13 -15.20
N ILE A 213 20.13 -6.92 -15.24
CA ILE A 213 20.80 -5.78 -14.59
C ILE A 213 20.24 -4.45 -15.12
N VAL A 214 20.13 -4.31 -16.44
CA VAL A 214 19.56 -3.12 -17.08
C VAL A 214 18.10 -2.96 -16.67
N GLY A 215 17.32 -4.05 -16.64
CA GLY A 215 15.92 -4.06 -16.24
C GLY A 215 15.71 -3.54 -14.81
N TYR A 216 16.46 -4.05 -13.83
CA TYR A 216 16.39 -3.56 -12.45
C TYR A 216 16.83 -2.10 -12.33
N SER A 217 17.91 -1.69 -13.04
CA SER A 217 18.37 -0.30 -13.04
C SER A 217 17.31 0.67 -13.59
N GLN A 218 16.62 0.28 -14.66
CA GLN A 218 15.52 1.05 -15.24
C GLN A 218 14.33 1.12 -14.28
N LEU A 219 13.95 -0.02 -13.67
CA LEU A 219 12.85 -0.10 -12.70
C LEU A 219 13.07 0.86 -11.52
N ILE A 220 14.25 0.83 -10.90
CA ILE A 220 14.62 1.69 -9.76
C ILE A 220 14.65 3.17 -10.17
N THR A 221 15.21 3.46 -11.35
CA THR A 221 15.33 4.84 -11.84
C THR A 221 13.95 5.44 -12.15
N LYS A 222 13.10 4.69 -12.84
CA LYS A 222 11.75 5.10 -13.25
C LYS A 222 10.84 5.25 -12.03
N HIS A 223 10.89 4.30 -11.09
CA HIS A 223 9.99 4.25 -9.93
C HIS A 223 10.61 4.74 -8.63
N ARG A 224 11.56 5.69 -8.69
CA ARG A 224 12.25 6.25 -7.50
C ARG A 224 11.35 6.81 -6.41
N GLN A 225 10.12 7.21 -6.76
CA GLN A 225 9.13 7.76 -5.84
C GLN A 225 8.16 6.71 -5.31
N SER A 226 8.20 5.48 -5.83
CA SER A 226 7.30 4.42 -5.38
C SER A 226 7.57 4.06 -3.93
N LYS A 227 6.50 3.76 -3.20
CA LYS A 227 6.56 3.11 -1.88
C LYS A 227 7.32 1.77 -1.88
N ASN A 228 7.49 1.12 -3.03
CA ASN A 228 8.18 -0.17 -3.17
C ASN A 228 9.67 -0.04 -3.53
N ILE A 229 10.22 1.18 -3.61
CA ILE A 229 11.60 1.39 -4.07
C ILE A 229 12.62 0.56 -3.28
N HIS A 230 12.46 0.43 -1.96
CA HIS A 230 13.35 -0.34 -1.11
C HIS A 230 13.27 -1.85 -1.37
N ARG A 231 12.07 -2.35 -1.70
CA ARG A 231 11.90 -3.73 -2.15
C ARG A 231 12.68 -3.97 -3.45
N TYR A 232 12.65 -3.04 -4.40
CA TYR A 232 13.37 -3.18 -5.66
C TYR A 232 14.89 -3.12 -5.51
N LEU A 233 15.39 -2.30 -4.58
CA LEU A 233 16.80 -2.31 -4.21
C LEU A 233 17.22 -3.65 -3.62
N ILE A 234 16.41 -4.22 -2.72
CA ILE A 234 16.65 -5.57 -2.18
C ILE A 234 16.64 -6.61 -3.30
N ASP A 235 15.61 -6.63 -4.15
CA ASP A 235 15.49 -7.61 -5.23
C ASP A 235 16.68 -7.52 -6.20
N PHE A 236 17.18 -6.30 -6.47
CA PHE A 236 18.38 -6.13 -7.30
C PHE A 236 19.65 -6.63 -6.60
N GLY A 237 19.79 -6.36 -5.30
CA GLY A 237 20.85 -6.92 -4.49
C GLY A 237 20.82 -8.46 -4.47
N ASP A 238 19.62 -9.05 -4.39
CA ASP A 238 19.43 -10.50 -4.44
C ASP A 238 19.90 -11.07 -5.77
N PHE A 239 19.60 -10.41 -6.88
CA PHE A 239 20.08 -10.82 -8.19
C PHE A 239 21.62 -10.85 -8.25
N TYR A 240 22.29 -9.82 -7.73
CA TYR A 240 23.76 -9.82 -7.64
C TYR A 240 24.30 -10.90 -6.70
N ALA A 241 23.61 -11.19 -5.59
CA ALA A 241 23.97 -12.27 -4.69
C ALA A 241 23.83 -13.65 -5.36
N ILE A 242 22.82 -13.82 -6.22
CA ILE A 242 22.66 -15.00 -7.07
C ILE A 242 23.85 -15.13 -8.02
N LEU A 243 24.22 -14.07 -8.74
CA LEU A 243 25.38 -14.09 -9.65
C LEU A 243 26.68 -14.47 -8.93
N ALA A 244 26.91 -13.94 -7.72
CA ALA A 244 28.07 -14.30 -6.91
C ALA A 244 28.09 -15.79 -6.54
N LYS A 245 26.94 -16.35 -6.14
CA LYS A 245 26.79 -17.76 -5.80
C LYS A 245 26.93 -18.67 -7.01
N GLU A 246 26.36 -18.29 -8.15
CA GLU A 246 26.45 -19.04 -9.40
C GLU A 246 27.89 -19.09 -9.90
N TYR A 247 28.60 -17.96 -9.85
CA TYR A 247 30.02 -17.91 -10.18
C TYR A 247 30.85 -18.85 -9.29
N ALA A 248 30.65 -18.80 -7.96
CA ALA A 248 31.35 -19.68 -7.02
C ALA A 248 30.91 -21.16 -7.11
N GLY A 249 29.74 -21.45 -7.69
CA GLY A 249 29.31 -22.81 -7.98
C GLY A 249 29.85 -23.34 -9.30
N GLN A 250 30.14 -22.47 -10.27
CA GLN A 250 30.68 -22.82 -11.58
C GLN A 250 32.20 -22.98 -11.57
N TYR A 251 32.90 -22.16 -10.78
CA TYR A 251 34.35 -22.17 -10.65
C TYR A 251 34.70 -22.53 -9.21
N ASP A 252 35.50 -23.60 -9.05
CA ASP A 252 35.98 -24.03 -7.74
C ASP A 252 36.83 -22.92 -7.10
N PRO A 253 36.42 -22.36 -5.94
CA PRO A 253 37.17 -21.30 -5.27
C PRO A 253 38.61 -21.66 -4.90
N GLU A 254 38.95 -22.95 -4.75
CA GLU A 254 40.32 -23.42 -4.50
C GLU A 254 41.13 -23.61 -5.80
N GLY A 255 40.46 -23.56 -6.96
CA GLY A 255 41.04 -23.80 -8.27
C GLY A 255 41.65 -22.56 -8.92
N LEU A 256 42.68 -22.76 -9.76
CA LEU A 256 43.38 -21.69 -10.48
C LEU A 256 42.50 -20.91 -11.49
N SER A 257 41.37 -21.49 -11.91
CA SER A 257 40.41 -20.84 -12.81
C SER A 257 39.51 -19.82 -12.12
N PHE A 258 39.55 -19.74 -10.79
CA PHE A 258 38.70 -18.83 -10.02
C PHE A 258 39.30 -17.42 -9.99
N ASP A 259 38.68 -16.49 -10.72
CA ASP A 259 38.98 -15.06 -10.56
C ASP A 259 38.20 -14.47 -9.37
N PHE A 260 38.91 -14.23 -8.26
CA PHE A 260 38.33 -13.62 -7.06
C PHE A 260 37.74 -12.23 -7.32
N LYS A 261 38.29 -11.45 -8.27
CA LYS A 261 37.81 -10.09 -8.54
C LYS A 261 36.39 -10.11 -9.12
N VAL A 262 36.07 -11.10 -9.96
CA VAL A 262 34.73 -11.26 -10.55
C VAL A 262 33.71 -11.58 -9.46
N PHE A 263 34.02 -12.55 -8.59
CA PHE A 263 33.19 -12.87 -7.44
C PHE A 263 32.96 -11.64 -6.52
N ASP A 264 34.06 -10.96 -6.15
CA ASP A 264 34.04 -9.80 -5.26
C ASP A 264 33.22 -8.65 -5.85
N GLN A 265 33.27 -8.43 -7.17
CA GLN A 265 32.45 -7.42 -7.84
C GLN A 265 30.95 -7.69 -7.68
N PHE A 266 30.50 -8.93 -7.87
CA PHE A 266 29.09 -9.29 -7.66
C PHE A 266 28.69 -9.15 -6.19
N ALA A 267 29.50 -9.65 -5.27
CA ALA A 267 29.22 -9.57 -3.84
C ALA A 267 29.16 -8.11 -3.33
N LYS A 268 30.08 -7.25 -3.76
CA LYS A 268 30.07 -5.81 -3.44
C LYS A 268 28.87 -5.09 -4.05
N SER A 269 28.46 -5.48 -5.25
CA SER A 269 27.24 -4.92 -5.88
C SER A 269 26.00 -5.26 -5.08
N ALA A 270 25.86 -6.50 -4.59
CA ALA A 270 24.76 -6.88 -3.68
C ALA A 270 24.79 -6.07 -2.39
N LEU A 271 25.95 -5.98 -1.73
CA LEU A 271 26.13 -5.21 -0.49
C LEU A 271 25.80 -3.74 -0.66
N LYS A 272 26.11 -3.13 -1.81
CA LYS A 272 25.77 -1.74 -2.10
C LYS A 272 24.26 -1.52 -1.97
N TYR A 273 23.44 -2.31 -2.66
CA TYR A 273 21.99 -2.13 -2.66
C TYR A 273 21.35 -2.39 -1.30
N TYR A 274 21.79 -3.43 -0.58
CA TYR A 274 21.31 -3.65 0.78
C TYR A 274 21.70 -2.50 1.72
N SER A 275 22.90 -1.95 1.57
CA SER A 275 23.35 -0.82 2.40
C SER A 275 22.53 0.44 2.18
N GLU A 276 22.12 0.70 0.93
CA GLU A 276 21.23 1.83 0.61
C GLU A 276 19.90 1.72 1.37
N VAL A 277 19.34 0.50 1.53
CA VAL A 277 18.10 0.28 2.27
C VAL A 277 18.30 0.39 3.79
N VAL A 278 19.41 -0.11 4.33
CA VAL A 278 19.69 -0.06 5.77
C VAL A 278 19.82 1.37 6.30
N GLN A 279 20.28 2.29 5.46
CA GLN A 279 20.43 3.70 5.81
C GLN A 279 19.10 4.45 5.95
N VAL A 280 17.99 3.87 5.50
CA VAL A 280 16.66 4.48 5.59
C VAL A 280 16.01 4.10 6.92
N ASP A 281 15.41 5.07 7.59
CA ASP A 281 14.68 4.86 8.84
C ASP A 281 13.19 4.62 8.61
N GLY A 282 12.58 3.78 9.46
CA GLY A 282 11.14 3.54 9.46
C GLY A 282 10.62 2.58 8.38
N VAL A 283 11.49 1.93 7.61
CA VAL A 283 11.11 0.96 6.56
C VAL A 283 11.28 -0.48 7.06
N VAL A 284 10.31 -1.34 6.75
CA VAL A 284 10.30 -2.74 7.20
C VAL A 284 11.41 -3.56 6.52
N GLU A 285 11.77 -3.18 5.30
CA GLU A 285 12.84 -3.75 4.48
C GLU A 285 14.22 -3.64 5.16
N LYS A 286 14.41 -2.74 6.12
CA LYS A 286 15.69 -2.53 6.83
C LYS A 286 16.17 -3.80 7.53
N ILE A 287 15.26 -4.52 8.19
CA ILE A 287 15.59 -5.75 8.94
C ILE A 287 16.06 -6.84 7.97
N GLU A 288 15.34 -7.00 6.85
CA GLU A 288 15.71 -7.95 5.80
C GLU A 288 17.07 -7.60 5.19
N ALA A 289 17.31 -6.33 4.86
CA ALA A 289 18.56 -5.87 4.29
C ALA A 289 19.76 -6.08 5.24
N GLN A 290 19.59 -5.88 6.55
CA GLN A 290 20.63 -6.18 7.55
C GLN A 290 21.01 -7.66 7.55
N GLY A 291 20.03 -8.57 7.59
CA GLY A 291 20.29 -10.00 7.53
C GLY A 291 21.00 -10.42 6.22
N LYS A 292 20.63 -9.80 5.10
CA LYS A 292 21.28 -10.04 3.80
C LYS A 292 22.72 -9.52 3.74
N ILE A 293 23.03 -8.41 4.39
CA ILE A 293 24.41 -7.91 4.53
C ILE A 293 25.27 -8.92 5.31
N GLU A 294 24.77 -9.40 6.45
CA GLU A 294 25.49 -10.38 7.27
C GLU A 294 25.74 -11.69 6.50
N ALA A 295 24.71 -12.20 5.82
CA ALA A 295 24.84 -13.39 4.99
C ALA A 295 25.87 -13.21 3.85
N MET A 296 25.88 -12.05 3.19
CA MET A 296 26.85 -11.79 2.12
C MET A 296 28.27 -11.62 2.65
N ARG A 297 28.47 -10.98 3.80
CA ARG A 297 29.79 -10.89 4.44
C ARG A 297 30.33 -12.28 4.79
N GLY A 298 29.49 -13.14 5.37
CA GLY A 298 29.88 -14.52 5.66
C GLY A 298 30.24 -15.32 4.40
N LEU A 299 29.49 -15.14 3.31
CA LEU A 299 29.83 -15.76 2.02
C LEU A 299 31.17 -15.25 1.49
N MET A 300 31.41 -13.94 1.50
CA MET A 300 32.68 -13.35 1.06
C MET A 300 33.86 -13.87 1.87
N GLU A 301 33.73 -13.95 3.20
CA GLU A 301 34.78 -14.48 4.06
C GLU A 301 35.09 -15.95 3.77
N LYS A 302 34.05 -16.78 3.58
CA LYS A 302 34.23 -18.19 3.19
C LYS A 302 35.03 -18.29 1.89
N ILE A 303 34.62 -17.59 0.84
CA ILE A 303 35.27 -17.64 -0.48
C ILE A 303 36.70 -17.07 -0.42
N ALA A 304 36.92 -16.01 0.35
CA ALA A 304 38.25 -15.45 0.57
C ALA A 304 39.20 -16.38 1.35
N ARG A 305 38.69 -17.35 2.10
CA ARG A 305 39.52 -18.39 2.75
C ARG A 305 39.86 -19.53 1.79
N LEU A 306 38.93 -19.93 0.93
CA LEU A 306 39.13 -21.00 -0.05
C LEU A 306 40.05 -20.58 -1.20
N SER A 307 40.06 -19.30 -1.57
CA SER A 307 40.89 -18.77 -2.66
C SER A 307 42.32 -18.38 -2.27
N ARG A 308 42.77 -18.73 -1.05
CA ARG A 308 44.15 -18.51 -0.57
C ARG A 308 45.02 -19.70 -0.92
#